data_AF-A0A348VRS1-F1
#
_entry.id   AF-A0A348VRS1-F1
#
_cell.length_a   1.000
_cell.length_b   1.000
_cell.length_c   1.000
_cell.angle_alpha   90.00
_cell.angle_beta   90.00
_cell.angle_gamma   90.00
#
_symmetry.space_group_name_H-M   'P 1'
#
loop_
_entity.id
_entity.type
_entity.pdbx_description
1 polymer ?
#
loop_
_entity_poly.entity_id
_entity_poly.type
_entity_poly.pdbx_seq_one_letter_code
_entity_poly.pdbx_strand_id
1 'polypeptide(L)'
;MSSRDRGSAYCTVDGLRFHDDLSGPVRSDLDILDADGLSIDESSYISSLVPGVPAAAYAPLYGSMMIGSAFSCAAGALMLKEQRCFASPVPDNPRGLAIVREPADSSIEFIRCIRYNCSTDRAVIELKKA
;
A
#
# COMPACT_ATOMS: atom_id res chain seq x y z
N MET A 1 -5.55 -4.63 35.53
CA MET A 1 -4.84 -4.65 34.24
C MET A 1 -4.94 -6.07 33.69
N SER A 2 -5.93 -6.32 32.83
CA SER A 2 -6.20 -7.64 32.26
C SER A 2 -5.34 -7.87 31.03
N SER A 3 -4.67 -9.03 30.95
CA SER A 3 -3.92 -9.50 29.79
C SER A 3 -4.86 -9.59 28.58
N ARG A 4 -4.82 -8.57 27.70
CA ARG A 4 -5.35 -8.75 26.35
C ARG A 4 -4.47 -9.77 25.65
N ASP A 5 -5.13 -10.82 25.22
CA ASP A 5 -4.67 -11.89 24.35
C ASP A 5 -3.60 -11.40 23.34
N ARG A 6 -2.37 -11.88 23.47
CA ARG A 6 -1.27 -11.62 22.50
C ARG A 6 -1.40 -12.49 21.25
N GLY A 7 -2.63 -12.84 20.88
CA GLY A 7 -2.95 -13.82 19.85
C GLY A 7 -3.94 -13.32 18.80
N SER A 8 -3.82 -12.07 18.30
CA SER A 8 -4.56 -11.62 17.09
C SER A 8 -4.17 -10.20 16.60
N ALA A 9 -2.94 -9.73 16.76
CA ALA A 9 -2.56 -8.48 16.10
C ALA A 9 -2.47 -8.71 14.58
N TYR A 10 -3.13 -7.87 13.77
CA TYR A 10 -3.06 -7.99 12.30
C TYR A 10 -1.66 -7.56 11.80
N CYS A 11 -1.20 -6.41 12.28
CA CYS A 11 0.09 -5.83 11.95
C CYS A 11 0.47 -4.78 13.01
N THR A 12 1.68 -4.26 12.91
CA THR A 12 2.15 -3.03 13.57
C THR A 12 2.28 -1.92 12.53
N VAL A 13 2.08 -0.67 12.95
CA VAL A 13 2.47 0.51 12.17
C VAL A 13 3.88 0.88 12.59
N ASP A 14 4.85 0.64 11.71
CA ASP A 14 6.28 0.81 11.99
C ASP A 14 6.74 2.26 11.73
N GLY A 15 6.04 2.97 10.83
CA GLY A 15 6.44 4.32 10.44
C GLY A 15 5.35 5.08 9.68
N LEU A 16 5.48 6.41 9.72
CA LEU A 16 4.73 7.37 8.92
C LEU A 16 5.73 8.35 8.32
N ARG A 17 5.76 8.46 6.98
CA ARG A 17 6.70 9.35 6.28
C ARG A 17 5.93 10.32 5.40
N PHE A 18 6.37 11.57 5.39
CA PHE A 18 5.79 12.65 4.59
C PHE A 18 6.89 13.29 3.75
N HIS A 19 6.52 13.80 2.56
CA HIS A 19 7.31 14.58 1.59
C HIS A 19 8.83 14.69 1.83
N ASP A 20 9.26 15.45 2.84
CA ASP A 20 10.68 15.78 3.12
C ASP A 20 11.52 14.62 3.71
N ASP A 21 10.88 13.63 4.31
CA ASP A 21 11.54 12.52 5.01
C ASP A 21 11.60 11.24 4.16
N LEU A 22 11.50 11.36 2.83
CA LEU A 22 11.48 10.21 1.90
C LEU A 22 12.85 9.88 1.30
N SER A 23 13.95 10.23 1.99
CA SER A 23 15.29 9.88 1.52
C SER A 23 15.48 8.37 1.52
N GLY A 24 15.74 7.81 0.33
CA GLY A 24 16.13 6.41 0.11
C GLY A 24 14.95 5.44 -0.09
N PRO A 25 15.05 4.51 -1.05
CA PRO A 25 14.05 3.47 -1.24
C PRO A 25 14.07 2.50 -0.04
N VAL A 26 13.01 2.49 0.76
CA VAL A 26 12.77 1.38 1.69
C VAL A 26 12.16 0.25 0.90
N ARG A 27 12.88 -0.86 0.79
CA ARG A 27 12.41 -2.05 0.07
C ARG A 27 11.30 -2.71 0.89
N SER A 28 10.10 -2.75 0.32
CA SER A 28 8.94 -3.51 0.80
C SER A 28 8.77 -4.81 0.03
N ASP A 29 7.96 -5.70 0.60
CA ASP A 29 7.52 -6.92 -0.08
C ASP A 29 6.32 -6.63 -0.99
N LEU A 30 5.54 -5.59 -0.66
CA LEU A 30 4.40 -5.12 -1.45
C LEU A 30 4.18 -3.62 -1.23
N ASP A 31 3.86 -2.90 -2.31
CA ASP A 31 3.35 -1.54 -2.26
C ASP A 31 1.84 -1.51 -2.52
N ILE A 32 1.09 -0.77 -1.73
CA ILE A 32 -0.33 -0.48 -1.97
C ILE A 32 -0.46 0.97 -2.40
N LEU A 33 -0.94 1.22 -3.61
CA LEU A 33 -1.09 2.57 -4.16
C LEU A 33 -2.51 3.10 -3.92
N ASP A 34 -2.61 4.19 -3.18
CA ASP A 34 -3.84 4.91 -2.90
C ASP A 34 -3.97 6.08 -3.89
N ALA A 35 -4.74 5.85 -4.96
CA ALA A 35 -5.03 6.83 -6.00
C ALA A 35 -6.11 7.80 -5.51
N ASP A 36 -5.80 9.09 -5.44
CA ASP A 36 -6.78 10.11 -5.02
C ASP A 36 -7.86 10.39 -6.08
N GLY A 37 -7.67 9.90 -7.31
CA GLY A 37 -8.58 10.09 -8.44
C GLY A 37 -8.63 11.53 -8.97
N LEU A 38 -7.80 12.43 -8.44
CA LEU A 38 -7.77 13.86 -8.77
C LEU A 38 -6.46 14.26 -9.49
N SER A 39 -5.44 13.41 -9.44
CA SER A 39 -4.19 13.60 -10.16
C SER A 39 -4.38 13.52 -11.68
N ILE A 40 -3.67 14.37 -12.43
CA ILE A 40 -3.76 14.47 -13.91
C ILE A 40 -3.27 13.17 -14.58
N ASP A 41 -2.24 12.55 -14.01
CA ASP A 41 -1.70 11.26 -14.44
C ASP A 41 -1.03 10.50 -13.29
N GLU A 42 -0.56 9.29 -13.58
CA GLU A 42 -0.01 8.35 -12.59
C GLU A 42 1.52 8.47 -12.40
N SER A 43 2.18 9.44 -13.06
CA SER A 43 3.65 9.52 -13.11
C SER A 43 4.29 9.64 -11.72
N SER A 44 3.63 10.35 -10.80
CA SER A 44 4.08 10.48 -9.41
C SER A 44 4.15 9.13 -8.70
N TYR A 45 3.16 8.27 -8.88
CA TYR A 45 3.16 6.94 -8.29
C TYR A 45 4.29 6.08 -8.86
N ILE A 46 4.54 6.13 -10.17
CA ILE A 46 5.63 5.38 -10.81
C ILE A 46 6.98 5.75 -10.18
N SER A 47 7.23 7.04 -9.96
CA SER A 47 8.48 7.51 -9.34
C SER A 47 8.69 7.02 -7.91
N SER A 48 7.62 6.57 -7.23
CA SER A 48 7.66 6.08 -5.85
C SER A 48 7.91 4.58 -5.70
N LEU A 49 7.74 3.83 -6.80
CA LEU A 49 7.86 2.38 -6.82
C LEU A 49 9.32 1.95 -6.90
N VAL A 50 9.64 0.86 -6.20
CA VAL A 50 10.94 0.20 -6.32
C VAL A 50 10.84 -0.86 -7.41
N PRO A 51 11.74 -0.87 -8.41
CA PRO A 51 11.73 -1.90 -9.45
C PRO A 51 11.74 -3.32 -8.86
N GLY A 52 10.82 -4.16 -9.33
CA GLY A 52 10.70 -5.56 -8.89
C GLY A 52 9.92 -5.77 -7.58
N VAL A 53 9.53 -4.71 -6.87
CA VAL A 53 8.55 -4.82 -5.78
C VAL A 53 7.15 -4.85 -6.38
N PRO A 54 6.31 -5.85 -6.05
CA PRO A 54 4.95 -5.88 -6.54
C PRO A 54 4.13 -4.73 -5.96
N ALA A 55 3.22 -4.20 -6.76
CA ALA A 55 2.27 -3.18 -6.38
C ALA A 55 0.84 -3.73 -6.48
N ALA A 56 0.09 -3.64 -5.40
CA ALA A 56 -1.36 -3.73 -5.41
C ALA A 56 -1.91 -2.31 -5.61
N ALA A 57 -2.31 -2.01 -6.84
CA ALA A 57 -2.71 -0.68 -7.25
C ALA A 57 -4.12 -0.70 -7.83
N TYR A 58 -4.66 0.48 -8.10
CA TYR A 58 -5.81 0.68 -8.99
C TYR A 58 -7.17 0.22 -8.49
N ALA A 59 -7.51 0.55 -7.25
CA ALA A 59 -8.92 0.67 -6.91
C ALA A 59 -9.36 2.13 -7.18
N PRO A 60 -9.98 2.48 -8.32
CA PRO A 60 -10.72 3.72 -8.46
C PRO A 60 -11.96 3.76 -7.56
N LEU A 61 -12.14 2.77 -6.68
CA LEU A 61 -13.29 2.59 -5.80
C LEU A 61 -13.62 3.84 -4.98
N TYR A 62 -12.64 4.72 -4.74
CA TYR A 62 -12.79 5.79 -3.76
C TYR A 62 -12.37 7.18 -4.24
N GLY A 63 -12.25 7.43 -5.55
CA GLY A 63 -11.84 8.73 -6.14
C GLY A 63 -12.67 9.96 -5.73
N SER A 64 -13.64 9.81 -4.82
CA SER A 64 -14.32 10.92 -4.14
C SER A 64 -14.76 10.60 -2.70
N MET A 65 -14.40 9.44 -2.13
CA MET A 65 -14.78 9.09 -0.76
C MET A 65 -13.76 9.65 0.23
N MET A 66 -14.23 10.31 1.30
CA MET A 66 -13.42 10.83 2.42
C MET A 66 -12.77 9.72 3.29
N ILE A 67 -12.61 8.51 2.76
CA ILE A 67 -12.15 7.35 3.51
C ILE A 67 -10.63 7.20 3.52
N GLY A 68 -9.91 8.00 2.72
CA GLY A 68 -8.45 8.10 2.72
C GLY A 68 -7.71 6.76 2.71
N SER A 69 -6.47 6.76 3.18
CA SER A 69 -5.60 5.57 3.18
C SER A 69 -5.98 4.50 4.20
N ALA A 70 -7.06 4.69 4.97
CA ALA A 70 -7.47 3.75 6.03
C ALA A 70 -7.90 2.39 5.44
N PHE A 71 -8.57 2.38 4.28
CA PHE A 71 -8.93 1.13 3.59
C PHE A 71 -7.69 0.39 3.07
N SER A 72 -6.75 1.12 2.47
CA SER A 72 -5.47 0.55 2.02
C SER A 72 -4.68 -0.04 3.18
N CYS A 73 -4.69 0.63 4.35
CA CYS A 73 -4.06 0.10 5.56
C CYS A 73 -4.76 -1.15 6.08
N ALA A 74 -6.10 -1.16 6.11
CA ALA A 74 -6.86 -2.33 6.54
C ALA A 74 -6.64 -3.53 5.60
N ALA A 75 -6.59 -3.29 4.29
CA ALA A 75 -6.26 -4.30 3.29
C ALA A 75 -4.84 -4.83 3.49
N GLY A 76 -3.84 -3.96 3.66
CA GLY A 76 -2.46 -4.36 3.94
C GLY A 76 -2.32 -5.15 5.25
N ALA A 77 -2.99 -4.71 6.31
CA ALA A 77 -3.04 -5.42 7.59
C ALA A 77 -3.65 -6.83 7.45
N LEU A 78 -4.70 -6.97 6.64
CA LEU A 78 -5.30 -8.26 6.32
C LEU A 78 -4.35 -9.14 5.49
N MET A 79 -3.68 -8.59 4.48
CA MET A 79 -2.69 -9.30 3.66
C MET A 79 -1.53 -9.85 4.52
N LEU A 80 -1.05 -9.06 5.49
CA LEU A 80 -0.03 -9.47 6.46
C LEU A 80 -0.54 -10.60 7.37
N LYS A 81 -1.77 -10.49 7.88
CA LYS A 81 -2.35 -11.52 8.75
C LYS A 81 -2.58 -12.84 8.02
N GLU A 82 -3.18 -12.78 6.84
CA GLU A 82 -3.55 -13.96 6.05
C GLU A 82 -2.38 -14.50 5.22
N GLN A 83 -1.22 -13.81 5.21
CA GLN A 83 -0.04 -14.17 4.40
C GLN A 83 -0.41 -14.37 2.94
N ARG A 84 -1.18 -13.41 2.41
CA ARG A 84 -1.78 -13.51 1.09
C ARG A 84 -1.81 -12.14 0.42
N CYS A 85 -1.33 -12.07 -0.81
CA CYS A 85 -1.54 -10.92 -1.68
C CYS A 85 -2.93 -11.06 -2.33
N PHE A 86 -3.71 -9.97 -2.35
CA PHE A 86 -4.94 -9.91 -3.13
C PHE A 86 -4.67 -9.26 -4.49
N ALA A 87 -5.43 -9.68 -5.50
CA ALA A 87 -5.33 -9.12 -6.84
C ALA A 87 -5.70 -7.64 -6.86
N SER A 88 -5.03 -6.89 -7.73
CA SER A 88 -5.49 -5.56 -8.14
C SER A 88 -6.86 -5.69 -8.82
N PRO A 89 -7.83 -4.82 -8.48
CA PRO A 89 -9.15 -4.88 -9.10
C PRO A 89 -9.16 -4.37 -10.54
N VAL A 90 -8.09 -3.71 -11.01
CA VAL A 90 -7.94 -3.28 -12.42
C VAL A 90 -6.76 -4.02 -13.05
N PRO A 91 -7.00 -4.89 -14.03
CA PRO A 91 -5.95 -5.70 -14.66
C PRO A 91 -5.14 -4.91 -15.70
N ASP A 92 -5.66 -3.78 -16.19
CA ASP A 92 -5.01 -2.95 -17.19
C ASP A 92 -3.71 -2.37 -16.65
N ASN A 93 -2.62 -2.62 -17.35
CA ASN A 93 -1.27 -2.25 -16.94
C ASN A 93 -0.45 -1.70 -18.11
N PRO A 94 -0.86 -0.56 -18.70
CA PRO A 94 -0.20 0.01 -19.87
C PRO A 94 1.25 0.43 -19.61
N ARG A 95 1.63 0.57 -18.34
CA ARG A 95 2.97 0.98 -17.89
C ARG A 95 3.87 -0.19 -17.48
N GLY A 96 3.38 -1.44 -17.55
CA GLY A 96 4.18 -2.64 -17.26
C GLY A 96 4.63 -2.76 -15.80
N LEU A 97 3.88 -2.19 -14.85
CA LEU A 97 4.17 -2.29 -13.41
C LEU A 97 4.07 -3.76 -12.93
N ALA A 98 4.78 -4.11 -11.87
CA ALA A 98 4.67 -5.43 -11.27
C ALA A 98 3.36 -5.54 -10.46
N ILE A 99 2.22 -5.76 -11.12
CA ILE A 99 0.90 -5.80 -10.46
C ILE A 99 0.55 -7.21 -10.00
N VAL A 100 -0.03 -7.34 -8.81
CA VAL A 100 -0.64 -8.60 -8.34
C VAL A 100 -1.90 -8.87 -9.16
N ARG A 101 -1.88 -9.88 -10.03
CA ARG A 101 -3.00 -10.20 -10.94
C ARG A 101 -4.01 -11.19 -10.37
N GLU A 102 -3.55 -12.08 -9.51
CA GLU A 102 -4.37 -13.13 -8.91
C GLU A 102 -4.05 -13.21 -7.42
N PRO A 103 -5.04 -13.54 -6.56
CA PRO A 103 -4.76 -13.70 -5.15
C PRO A 103 -3.86 -14.92 -4.93
N ALA A 104 -2.74 -14.73 -4.23
CA ALA A 104 -1.75 -15.79 -4.01
C ALA A 104 -1.16 -15.69 -2.60
N ASP A 105 -0.86 -16.86 -2.02
CA ASP A 105 -0.15 -16.94 -0.75
C ASP A 105 1.26 -16.35 -0.92
N SER A 106 1.70 -15.59 0.07
CA SER A 106 2.95 -14.84 0.01
C SER A 106 3.50 -14.62 1.42
N SER A 107 4.82 -14.78 1.58
CA SER A 107 5.53 -14.49 2.82
C SER A 107 5.77 -12.98 2.96
N ILE A 108 4.69 -12.22 3.17
CA ILE A 108 4.72 -10.75 3.29
C ILE A 108 5.07 -10.40 4.74
N GLU A 109 6.14 -9.63 4.93
CA GLU A 109 6.57 -9.14 6.25
C GLU A 109 6.45 -7.62 6.35
N PHE A 110 6.56 -6.91 5.20
CA PHE A 110 6.56 -5.46 5.15
C PHE A 110 5.77 -4.89 3.95
N ILE A 111 4.78 -4.05 4.23
CA ILE A 111 3.93 -3.36 3.23
C ILE A 111 4.06 -1.85 3.39
N ARG A 112 4.12 -1.13 2.26
CA ARG A 112 3.96 0.33 2.24
C ARG A 112 2.64 0.72 1.61
N CYS A 113 1.83 1.52 2.30
CA CYS A 113 0.68 2.19 1.70
C CYS A 113 1.13 3.59 1.26
N ILE A 114 1.12 3.86 -0.06
CA ILE A 114 1.63 5.09 -0.66
C ILE A 114 0.45 5.91 -1.18
N ARG A 115 0.33 7.15 -0.72
CA ARG A 115 -0.69 8.10 -1.17
C ARG A 115 -0.01 9.34 -1.74
N TYR A 116 -0.60 9.87 -2.81
CA TYR A 116 -0.40 11.24 -3.26
C TYR A 116 -1.70 12.03 -3.10
N ASN A 117 -1.60 13.33 -2.82
CA ASN A 117 -2.73 14.25 -2.94
C ASN A 117 -2.70 14.98 -4.29
N CYS A 118 -3.70 15.82 -4.54
CA CYS A 118 -3.83 16.58 -5.79
C CYS A 118 -2.72 17.62 -6.00
N SER A 119 -1.97 17.95 -4.96
CA SER A 119 -0.77 18.81 -5.00
C SER A 119 0.52 18.01 -5.19
N THR A 120 0.44 16.69 -5.41
CA THR A 120 1.56 15.74 -5.49
C THR A 120 2.36 15.56 -4.20
N ASP A 121 1.81 15.95 -3.05
CA ASP A 121 2.41 15.65 -1.75
C ASP A 121 2.25 14.16 -1.44
N ARG A 122 3.36 13.53 -1.06
CA ARG A 122 3.42 12.11 -0.75
C ARG A 122 3.33 11.85 0.74
N ALA A 123 2.55 10.84 1.11
CA ALA A 123 2.55 10.21 2.41
C ALA A 123 2.74 8.69 2.27
N VAL A 124 3.45 8.09 3.21
CA VAL A 124 3.67 6.64 3.27
C VAL A 124 3.37 6.13 4.67
N ILE A 125 2.54 5.09 4.74
CA ILE A 125 2.27 4.33 5.97
C ILE A 125 2.99 2.99 5.85
N GLU A 126 3.81 2.67 6.84
CA GLU A 126 4.66 1.49 6.87
C GLU A 126 4.05 0.44 7.83
N LEU A 127 3.65 -0.71 7.28
CA LEU A 127 3.01 -1.79 8.02
C LEU A 127 3.94 -3.00 8.09
N LYS A 128 4.15 -3.54 9.29
CA LYS A 128 4.91 -4.77 9.52
C LYS A 128 4.06 -5.84 10.14
N LYS A 129 4.33 -7.10 9.80
CA LYS A 129 3.73 -8.25 10.49
C LYS A 129 4.01 -8.17 12.01
N ALA A 130 3.01 -8.53 12.82
CA ALA A 130 3.05 -8.42 14.27
C ALA A 130 3.76 -9.60 14.94
#